data_AF-A0A2J8XXE5-F1
#
_entry.id   AF-A0A2J8XXE5-F1
#
_cell.length_a   1.000
_cell.length_b   1.000
_cell.length_c   1.000
_cell.angle_alpha   90.00
_cell.angle_beta   90.00
_cell.angle_gamma   90.00
#
_symmetry.space_group_name_H-M   'P 1'
#
loop_
_entity.id
_entity.type
_entity.pdbx_description
1 polymer ?
#
loop_
_entity_poly.entity_id
_entity_poly.type
_entity_poly.pdbx_seq_one_letter_code
_entity_poly.pdbx_strand_id
1 'polypeptide(L)'
;MRIICRQIVLLFSGFWGLAMGAFPSSVQIGGLFIRNTDQEYTAFRLAIFLHNTSPNASEAPFNLVPHVDNIETANSFAVTNAFCSQYSRGVFAIFGLYDKRSVHTLTSFCSALHISLITPSFPTEGESQFVLQLRPSLRGALLSLLDHYEWNCFVFLYDTDRGLVISTTPLASNFMPSSVVHSWLCMLYNKSINSITACLLGPSTEINVFN
;
A
#
# COMPACT_ATOMS: atom_id res chain seq x y z
N MET A 1 -27.11 -42.50 35.24
CA MET A 1 -26.51 -42.19 33.92
C MET A 1 -27.21 -41.07 33.14
N ARG A 2 -28.54 -40.97 33.08
CA ARG A 2 -29.24 -39.94 32.27
C ARG A 2 -29.07 -38.48 32.75
N ILE A 3 -28.93 -38.25 34.05
CA ILE A 3 -28.75 -36.91 34.65
C ILE A 3 -27.36 -36.32 34.39
N ILE A 4 -26.32 -37.16 34.44
CA ILE A 4 -24.93 -36.76 34.18
C ILE A 4 -24.75 -36.34 32.72
N CYS A 5 -25.39 -37.06 31.79
CA CYS A 5 -25.38 -36.71 30.37
C CYS A 5 -26.03 -35.34 30.09
N ARG A 6 -27.12 -35.00 30.80
CA ARG A 6 -27.80 -33.69 30.65
C ARG A 6 -26.96 -32.53 31.19
N GLN A 7 -26.21 -32.74 32.27
CA GLN A 7 -25.28 -31.73 32.81
C GLN A 7 -24.06 -31.52 31.89
N ILE A 8 -23.54 -32.58 31.28
CA ILE A 8 -22.42 -32.48 30.34
C ILE A 8 -22.84 -31.72 29.07
N VAL A 9 -24.03 -32.00 28.53
CA VAL A 9 -24.55 -31.28 27.34
C VAL A 9 -24.75 -29.78 27.62
N LEU A 10 -25.27 -29.41 28.79
CA LEU A 10 -25.44 -28.00 29.18
C LEU A 10 -24.10 -27.28 29.39
N LEU A 11 -23.10 -27.97 29.94
CA LEU A 11 -21.74 -27.43 30.08
C LEU A 11 -21.08 -27.24 28.71
N PHE A 12 -21.25 -28.18 27.77
CA PHE A 12 -20.74 -28.03 26.41
C PHE A 12 -21.43 -26.91 25.62
N SER A 13 -22.75 -26.73 25.76
CA SER A 13 -23.45 -25.61 25.09
C SER A 13 -23.08 -24.25 25.70
N GLY A 14 -22.90 -24.18 27.02
CA GLY A 14 -22.43 -22.97 27.70
C GLY A 14 -20.99 -22.61 27.31
N PHE A 15 -20.13 -23.61 27.18
CA PHE A 15 -18.75 -23.42 26.71
C PHE A 15 -18.68 -23.04 25.23
N TRP A 16 -19.56 -23.58 24.39
CA TRP A 16 -19.66 -23.21 22.98
C TRP A 16 -20.19 -21.78 22.78
N GLY A 17 -21.14 -21.34 23.63
CA GLY A 17 -21.63 -19.96 23.63
C GLY A 17 -20.58 -18.94 24.04
N LEU A 18 -19.65 -19.30 24.93
CA LEU A 18 -18.49 -18.48 25.30
C LEU A 18 -17.39 -18.47 24.22
N ALA A 19 -17.31 -19.52 23.39
CA ALA A 19 -16.35 -19.59 22.29
C ALA A 19 -16.75 -18.70 21.10
N MET A 20 -18.02 -18.30 21.00
CA MET A 20 -18.47 -17.32 20.01
C MET A 20 -18.33 -15.91 20.59
N GLY A 21 -17.11 -15.37 20.53
CA GLY A 21 -16.84 -13.99 20.91
C GLY A 21 -17.78 -13.03 20.16
N ALA A 22 -18.51 -12.20 20.90
CA ALA A 22 -19.33 -11.14 20.31
C ALA A 22 -18.41 -10.14 19.60
N PHE A 23 -18.61 -9.96 18.29
CA PHE A 23 -17.89 -8.94 17.54
C PHE A 23 -18.26 -7.55 18.10
N PRO A 24 -17.29 -6.65 18.31
CA PRO A 24 -17.58 -5.33 18.86
C PRO A 24 -18.54 -4.57 17.93
N SER A 25 -19.52 -3.87 18.51
CA SER A 25 -20.48 -3.05 17.75
C SER A 25 -19.83 -1.84 17.07
N SER A 26 -18.57 -1.54 17.40
CA SER A 26 -17.80 -0.44 16.79
C SER A 26 -16.35 -0.84 16.56
N VAL A 27 -15.87 -0.60 15.34
CA VAL A 27 -14.50 -0.90 14.91
C VAL A 27 -13.76 0.42 14.71
N GLN A 28 -12.64 0.56 15.42
CA GLN A 28 -11.77 1.74 15.36
C GLN A 28 -10.77 1.58 14.22
N ILE A 29 -10.74 2.54 13.31
CA ILE A 29 -9.81 2.55 12.16
C ILE A 29 -8.97 3.82 12.22
N GLY A 30 -7.66 3.69 12.05
CA GLY A 30 -6.76 4.83 11.93
C GLY A 30 -6.78 5.42 10.53
N GLY A 31 -6.66 6.74 10.42
CA GLY A 31 -6.55 7.49 9.18
C GLY A 31 -5.30 8.35 9.19
N LEU A 32 -4.29 8.01 8.39
CA LEU A 32 -3.06 8.78 8.22
C LEU A 32 -3.06 9.50 6.87
N PHE A 33 -3.26 10.82 6.90
CA PHE A 33 -3.31 11.65 5.71
C PHE A 33 -2.17 12.65 5.69
N ILE A 34 -1.65 12.92 4.50
CA ILE A 34 -0.54 13.85 4.24
C ILE A 34 -1.13 15.15 3.67
N ARG A 35 -0.46 16.30 3.82
CA ARG A 35 -0.87 17.52 3.10
C ARG A 35 -1.00 17.26 1.59
N ASN A 36 -2.02 17.88 0.99
CA ASN A 36 -2.45 17.74 -0.41
C ASN A 36 -3.31 16.52 -0.74
N THR A 37 -3.81 15.77 0.24
CA THR A 37 -4.70 14.61 0.01
C THR A 37 -6.15 14.90 0.43
N ASP A 38 -6.64 16.11 0.16
CA ASP A 38 -7.98 16.55 0.60
C ASP A 38 -9.09 15.75 -0.09
N GLN A 39 -8.87 15.35 -1.34
CA GLN A 39 -9.82 14.55 -2.10
C GLN A 39 -9.90 13.12 -1.55
N GLU A 40 -8.77 12.50 -1.24
CA GLU A 40 -8.70 11.17 -0.65
C GLU A 40 -9.31 11.16 0.75
N TYR A 41 -9.07 12.22 1.53
CA TYR A 41 -9.68 12.40 2.84
C TYR A 41 -11.20 12.55 2.77
N THR A 42 -11.70 13.34 1.82
CA THR A 42 -13.13 13.52 1.59
C THR A 42 -13.79 12.21 1.15
N ALA A 43 -13.16 11.48 0.23
CA ALA A 43 -13.64 10.17 -0.22
C ALA A 43 -13.67 9.15 0.93
N PHE A 44 -12.66 9.14 1.79
CA PHE A 44 -12.61 8.30 2.98
C PHE A 44 -13.77 8.58 3.94
N ARG A 45 -14.03 9.86 4.24
CA ARG A 45 -15.16 10.26 5.10
C ARG A 45 -16.50 9.87 4.49
N LEU A 46 -16.67 10.06 3.18
CA LEU A 46 -17.89 9.69 2.48
C LEU A 46 -18.13 8.17 2.52
N ALA A 47 -17.10 7.35 2.30
CA ALA A 47 -17.22 5.90 2.35
C ALA A 47 -17.67 5.41 3.73
N ILE A 48 -17.10 5.97 4.81
CA ILE A 48 -17.51 5.63 6.19
C ILE A 48 -18.94 6.09 6.45
N PHE A 49 -19.32 7.27 5.99
CA PHE A 49 -20.67 7.77 6.14
C PHE A 49 -21.70 6.85 5.46
N LEU A 50 -21.42 6.40 4.24
CA LEU A 50 -22.28 5.47 3.51
C LEU A 50 -22.39 4.11 4.21
N HIS A 51 -21.28 3.58 4.73
CA HIS A 51 -21.27 2.33 5.50
C HIS A 51 -22.13 2.44 6.77
N ASN A 52 -21.91 3.48 7.57
CA ASN A 52 -22.61 3.67 8.84
C ASN A 52 -24.09 4.03 8.68
N THR A 53 -24.49 4.59 7.54
CA THR A 53 -25.87 4.99 7.24
C THR A 53 -26.63 3.92 6.44
N SER A 54 -25.99 2.79 6.11
CA SER A 54 -26.66 1.73 5.35
C SER A 54 -27.84 1.16 6.16
N PRO A 55 -29.06 1.07 5.57
CA PRO A 55 -30.22 0.49 6.25
C PRO A 55 -30.11 -1.04 6.40
N ASN A 56 -29.16 -1.69 5.72
CA ASN A 56 -28.97 -3.13 5.73
C ASN A 56 -28.06 -3.56 6.89
N ALA A 57 -28.66 -4.10 7.96
CA ALA A 57 -27.92 -4.62 9.12
C ALA A 57 -26.95 -5.78 8.77
N SER A 58 -27.14 -6.45 7.64
CA SER A 58 -26.20 -7.47 7.15
C SER A 58 -24.97 -6.89 6.45
N GLU A 59 -25.08 -5.67 5.90
CA GLU A 59 -24.01 -4.98 5.16
C GLU A 59 -23.11 -4.19 6.12
N ALA A 60 -23.71 -3.57 7.13
CA ALA A 60 -23.01 -2.85 8.20
C ALA A 60 -23.35 -3.41 9.59
N PRO A 61 -22.85 -4.63 9.93
CA PRO A 61 -23.09 -5.22 11.25
C PRO A 61 -22.33 -4.51 12.39
N PHE A 62 -21.38 -3.62 12.05
CA PHE A 62 -20.60 -2.81 12.99
C PHE A 62 -20.45 -1.38 12.49
N ASN A 63 -20.32 -0.45 13.43
CA ASN A 63 -20.08 0.96 13.15
C ASN A 63 -18.58 1.24 12.97
N LEU A 64 -18.21 1.98 11.93
CA LEU A 64 -16.82 2.40 11.69
C LEU A 64 -16.54 3.74 12.36
N VAL A 65 -15.56 3.75 13.27
CA VAL A 65 -15.12 4.95 13.99
C VAL A 65 -13.71 5.34 13.53
N PRO A 66 -13.58 6.34 12.65
CA PRO A 66 -12.27 6.77 12.16
C PRO A 66 -11.55 7.71 13.15
N HIS A 67 -10.29 7.41 13.43
CA HIS A 67 -9.35 8.31 14.11
C HIS A 67 -8.38 8.88 13.10
N VAL A 68 -8.51 10.17 12.79
CA VAL A 68 -7.72 10.80 11.71
C VAL A 68 -6.63 11.66 12.31
N ASP A 69 -5.37 11.44 11.91
CA ASP A 69 -4.27 12.36 12.15
C ASP A 69 -3.77 12.94 10.82
N ASN A 70 -3.82 14.27 10.70
CA ASN A 70 -3.35 15.00 9.52
C ASN A 70 -1.89 15.41 9.72
N ILE A 71 -1.01 14.90 8.87
CA ILE A 71 0.43 15.12 8.99
C ILE A 71 0.85 16.27 8.06
N GLU A 72 1.46 17.31 8.64
CA GLU A 72 1.87 18.49 7.88
C GLU A 72 3.01 18.20 6.89
N THR A 73 3.92 17.30 7.26
CA THR A 73 5.07 16.92 6.44
C THR A 73 5.19 15.40 6.39
N ALA A 74 5.33 14.83 5.19
CA ALA A 74 5.51 13.39 4.97
C ALA A 74 6.91 12.87 5.37
N ASN A 75 7.46 13.37 6.49
CA ASN A 75 8.74 12.92 7.03
C ASN A 75 8.54 11.67 7.90
N SER A 76 9.54 10.79 7.92
CA SER A 76 9.56 9.57 8.73
C SER A 76 9.30 9.83 10.21
N PHE A 77 9.80 10.94 10.78
CA PHE A 77 9.57 11.28 12.19
C PHE A 77 8.09 11.57 12.50
N ALA A 78 7.47 12.46 11.72
CA ALA A 78 6.08 12.85 11.92
C ALA A 78 5.13 11.67 11.71
N VAL A 79 5.41 10.84 10.71
CA VAL A 79 4.67 9.61 10.42
C VAL A 79 4.79 8.57 11.55
N THR A 80 5.99 8.41 12.13
CA THR A 80 6.20 7.51 13.28
C THR A 80 5.38 7.95 14.48
N ASN A 81 5.38 9.25 14.79
CA ASN A 81 4.62 9.79 15.91
C ASN A 81 3.10 9.60 15.71
N ALA A 82 2.60 9.90 14.51
CA ALA A 82 1.19 9.70 14.17
C ALA A 82 0.81 8.21 14.25
N PHE A 83 1.66 7.31 13.75
CA PHE A 83 1.43 5.87 13.84
C PHE A 83 1.37 5.38 15.30
N CYS A 84 2.30 5.80 16.16
CA CYS A 84 2.29 5.45 17.58
C CYS A 84 1.05 6.00 18.30
N SER A 85 0.62 7.22 17.97
CA SER A 85 -0.64 7.81 18.44
C SER A 85 -1.84 6.92 18.09
N GLN A 86 -1.97 6.52 16.82
CA GLN A 86 -3.03 5.61 16.37
C GLN A 86 -2.97 4.25 17.06
N TYR A 87 -1.78 3.68 17.20
CA TYR A 87 -1.58 2.40 17.89
C TYR A 87 -2.04 2.46 19.34
N SER A 88 -1.63 3.49 20.09
CA SER A 88 -2.06 3.72 21.47
C SER A 88 -3.57 3.91 21.64
N ARG A 89 -4.27 4.37 20.59
CA ARG A 89 -5.73 4.49 20.57
C ARG A 89 -6.45 3.16 20.34
N GLY A 90 -5.73 2.09 19.96
CA GLY A 90 -6.29 0.75 19.82
C GLY A 90 -6.97 0.48 18.47
N VAL A 91 -6.49 1.09 17.38
CA VAL A 91 -7.05 0.85 16.04
C VAL A 91 -6.75 -0.56 15.52
N PHE A 92 -7.72 -1.16 14.82
CA PHE A 92 -7.57 -2.51 14.25
C PHE A 92 -6.79 -2.50 12.94
N ALA A 93 -6.97 -1.46 12.14
CA ALA A 93 -6.29 -1.24 10.88
C ALA A 93 -6.06 0.25 10.68
N ILE A 94 -5.07 0.58 9.87
CA ILE A 94 -4.74 1.97 9.53
C ILE A 94 -4.92 2.13 8.02
N PHE A 95 -5.81 3.04 7.62
CA PHE A 95 -5.85 3.57 6.28
C PHE A 95 -4.85 4.71 6.17
N GLY A 96 -3.85 4.59 5.31
CA GLY A 96 -2.75 5.54 5.30
C GLY A 96 -2.18 5.79 3.92
N LEU A 97 -1.87 7.06 3.65
CA LEU A 97 -1.01 7.44 2.53
C LEU A 97 0.43 7.58 3.00
N TYR A 98 1.35 7.11 2.17
CA TYR A 98 2.78 7.29 2.36
C TYR A 98 3.44 7.82 1.10
N ASP A 99 4.61 8.40 1.32
CA ASP A 99 5.52 8.91 0.31
C ASP A 99 6.81 8.06 0.33
N LYS A 100 7.72 8.24 -0.64
CA LYS A 100 9.00 7.48 -0.69
C LYS A 100 9.81 7.53 0.59
N ARG A 101 9.76 8.65 1.29
CA ARG A 101 10.55 8.87 2.51
C ARG A 101 9.95 8.20 3.74
N SER A 102 8.66 7.87 3.72
CA SER A 102 7.94 7.32 4.87
C SER A 102 7.49 5.88 4.67
N VAL A 103 7.54 5.37 3.44
CA VAL A 103 7.05 4.03 3.09
C VAL A 103 7.75 2.92 3.89
N HIS A 104 9.08 2.91 3.92
CA HIS A 104 9.84 1.86 4.62
C HIS A 104 9.59 1.89 6.14
N THR A 105 9.43 3.08 6.70
CA THR A 105 9.14 3.27 8.12
C THR A 105 7.76 2.71 8.47
N LEU A 106 6.73 3.07 7.70
CA LEU A 106 5.37 2.60 7.93
C LEU A 106 5.23 1.09 7.73
N THR A 107 5.72 0.55 6.62
CA THR A 107 5.58 -0.89 6.33
C THR A 107 6.31 -1.74 7.37
N SER A 108 7.49 -1.28 7.83
CA SER A 108 8.24 -1.93 8.90
C SER A 108 7.45 -1.95 10.22
N PHE A 109 6.86 -0.82 10.64
CA PHE A 109 6.05 -0.76 11.86
C PHE A 109 4.80 -1.62 11.79
N CYS A 110 4.12 -1.64 10.65
CA CYS A 110 2.92 -2.44 10.43
C CYS A 110 3.23 -3.94 10.51
N SER A 111 4.36 -4.35 9.93
CA SER A 111 4.87 -5.71 10.03
C SER A 111 5.28 -6.07 11.46
N ALA A 112 5.97 -5.19 12.19
CA ALA A 112 6.44 -5.46 13.54
C ALA A 112 5.32 -5.55 14.60
N LEU A 113 4.27 -4.72 14.44
CA LEU A 113 3.14 -4.67 15.39
C LEU A 113 1.91 -5.43 14.92
N HIS A 114 1.98 -6.11 13.78
CA HIS A 114 0.86 -6.84 13.16
C HIS A 114 -0.40 -5.99 12.95
N ILE A 115 -0.21 -4.71 12.59
CA ILE A 115 -1.31 -3.81 12.25
C ILE A 115 -1.43 -3.75 10.74
N SER A 116 -2.63 -4.01 10.21
CA SER A 116 -2.84 -3.96 8.77
C SER A 116 -2.89 -2.52 8.26
N LEU A 117 -1.98 -2.19 7.34
CA LEU A 117 -1.96 -0.93 6.60
C LEU A 117 -2.70 -1.09 5.28
N ILE A 118 -3.74 -0.30 5.08
CA ILE A 118 -4.49 -0.24 3.82
C ILE A 118 -4.10 1.06 3.13
N THR A 119 -3.56 0.96 1.92
CA THR A 119 -2.98 2.14 1.25
C THR A 119 -3.32 2.23 -0.23
N PRO A 120 -3.74 3.41 -0.72
CA PRO A 120 -3.87 3.71 -2.14
C PRO A 120 -2.57 4.24 -2.77
N SER A 121 -1.46 4.29 -2.01
CA SER A 121 -0.15 4.76 -2.48
C SER A 121 0.47 3.81 -3.51
N PHE A 122 1.65 4.19 -4.04
CA PHE A 122 2.38 3.35 -4.98
C PHE A 122 2.73 1.98 -4.37
N PRO A 123 2.64 0.89 -5.15
CA PRO A 123 3.01 -0.43 -4.67
C PRO A 123 4.51 -0.48 -4.37
N THR A 124 4.88 -1.07 -3.24
CA THR A 124 6.28 -1.37 -2.91
C THR A 124 6.65 -2.75 -3.43
N GLU A 125 7.77 -2.87 -4.13
CA GLU A 125 8.32 -4.18 -4.48
C GLU A 125 8.96 -4.81 -3.24
N GLY A 126 8.31 -5.86 -2.72
CA GLY A 126 8.73 -6.61 -1.55
C GLY A 126 7.56 -7.30 -0.87
N GLU A 127 7.76 -8.52 -0.38
CA GLU A 127 6.76 -9.20 0.45
C GLU A 127 6.64 -8.48 1.78
N SER A 128 5.68 -7.57 1.86
CA SER A 128 5.35 -6.86 3.10
C SER A 128 4.10 -7.48 3.69
N GLN A 129 4.30 -8.24 4.75
CA GLN A 129 3.20 -8.74 5.58
C GLN A 129 2.46 -7.55 6.20
N PHE A 130 1.14 -7.66 6.36
CA PHE A 130 0.28 -6.61 6.93
C PHE A 130 0.17 -5.32 6.11
N VAL A 131 0.47 -5.35 4.80
CA VAL A 131 0.27 -4.21 3.90
C VAL A 131 -0.66 -4.61 2.76
N LEU A 132 -1.85 -3.99 2.71
CA LEU A 132 -2.81 -4.15 1.64
C LEU A 132 -2.73 -2.95 0.69
N GLN A 133 -2.23 -3.21 -0.52
CA GLN A 133 -2.10 -2.20 -1.57
C GLN A 133 -3.36 -2.19 -2.44
N LEU A 134 -4.05 -1.05 -2.46
CA LEU A 134 -5.26 -0.86 -3.29
C LEU A 134 -4.92 -0.49 -4.74
N ARG A 135 -3.71 0.04 -4.98
CA ARG A 135 -3.28 0.50 -6.30
C ARG A 135 -2.61 -0.65 -7.07
N PRO A 136 -3.14 -1.07 -8.23
CA PRO A 136 -2.51 -2.11 -9.04
C PRO A 136 -1.21 -1.61 -9.69
N SER A 137 -0.31 -2.54 -10.02
CA SER A 137 0.93 -2.23 -10.74
C SER A 137 0.64 -1.88 -12.20
N LEU A 138 1.08 -0.70 -12.65
CA LEU A 138 0.93 -0.26 -14.04
C LEU A 138 1.99 -0.84 -15.00
N ARG A 139 3.03 -1.50 -14.46
CA ARG A 139 4.17 -2.03 -15.21
C ARG A 139 3.74 -2.95 -16.35
N GLY A 140 2.88 -3.93 -16.07
CA GLY A 140 2.43 -4.90 -17.08
C GLY A 140 1.69 -4.23 -18.23
N ALA A 141 0.73 -3.34 -17.92
CA ALA A 141 -0.04 -2.63 -18.94
C ALA A 141 0.84 -1.74 -19.82
N LEU A 142 1.84 -1.07 -19.23
CA LEU A 142 2.76 -0.21 -19.97
C LEU A 142 3.63 -1.02 -20.94
N LEU A 143 4.17 -2.17 -20.50
CA LEU A 143 4.94 -3.06 -21.37
C LEU A 143 4.11 -3.61 -22.53
N SER A 144 2.87 -4.05 -22.25
CA SER A 144 1.97 -4.52 -23.30
C SER A 144 1.64 -3.46 -24.34
N LEU A 145 1.56 -2.17 -23.94
CA LEU A 145 1.37 -1.07 -24.89
C LEU A 145 2.61 -0.81 -25.73
N LEU A 146 3.81 -0.84 -25.13
CA LEU A 146 5.05 -0.69 -25.88
C LEU A 146 5.22 -1.80 -26.92
N ASP A 147 4.93 -3.05 -26.54
CA ASP A 147 4.97 -4.20 -27.44
C ASP A 147 3.90 -4.08 -28.54
N HIS A 148 2.68 -3.65 -28.19
CA HIS A 148 1.58 -3.48 -29.15
C HIS A 148 1.88 -2.42 -30.22
N TYR A 149 2.56 -1.34 -29.85
CA TYR A 149 2.94 -0.26 -30.78
C TYR A 149 4.31 -0.44 -31.42
N GLU A 150 5.04 -1.53 -31.11
CA GLU A 150 6.39 -1.80 -31.61
C GLU A 150 7.36 -0.61 -31.42
N TRP A 151 7.27 0.06 -30.26
CA TRP A 151 8.10 1.24 -29.96
C TRP A 151 9.55 0.84 -29.69
N ASN A 152 10.36 0.88 -30.74
CA ASN A 152 11.80 0.54 -30.68
C ASN A 152 12.69 1.71 -30.21
N CYS A 153 12.21 2.96 -30.36
CA CYS A 153 12.93 4.15 -29.95
C CYS A 153 11.95 5.19 -29.39
N PHE A 154 12.10 5.52 -28.11
CA PHE A 154 11.25 6.49 -27.43
C PHE A 154 12.01 7.18 -26.30
N VAL A 155 11.52 8.35 -25.89
CA VAL A 155 12.04 9.11 -24.75
C VAL A 155 11.13 8.86 -23.55
N PHE A 156 11.70 8.40 -22.43
CA PHE A 156 10.95 8.15 -21.21
C PHE A 156 11.21 9.27 -20.20
N LEU A 157 10.20 10.12 -20.02
CA LEU A 157 10.20 11.19 -19.03
C LEU A 157 9.66 10.62 -17.72
N TYR A 158 10.47 10.66 -16.65
CA TYR A 158 10.06 10.09 -15.37
C TYR A 158 10.32 11.04 -14.19
N ASP A 159 9.60 10.77 -13.11
CA ASP A 159 9.75 11.47 -11.84
C ASP A 159 10.09 10.48 -10.73
N THR A 160 10.92 10.91 -9.79
CA THR A 160 11.37 10.12 -8.66
C THR A 160 10.45 10.27 -7.46
N ASP A 161 9.19 10.66 -7.59
CA ASP A 161 8.30 10.75 -6.42
C ASP A 161 7.50 9.46 -6.17
N ARG A 162 7.29 8.60 -7.17
CA ARG A 162 6.34 7.46 -7.08
C ARG A 162 6.95 6.07 -6.84
N GLY A 163 8.12 5.99 -6.23
CA GLY A 163 8.98 4.79 -6.34
C GLY A 163 9.70 4.80 -7.68
N LEU A 164 11.03 4.92 -7.69
CA LEU A 164 11.76 4.58 -8.91
C LEU A 164 12.02 3.08 -8.78
N VAL A 165 11.22 2.26 -9.46
CA VAL A 165 11.43 0.80 -9.53
C VAL A 165 12.80 0.46 -10.16
N ILE A 166 13.53 1.46 -10.66
CA ILE A 166 14.79 1.33 -11.38
C ILE A 166 16.02 1.42 -10.46
N SER A 167 15.92 1.91 -9.21
CA SER A 167 17.12 2.36 -8.47
C SER A 167 17.84 1.33 -7.59
N THR A 168 17.26 0.18 -7.22
CA THR A 168 17.86 -0.70 -6.19
C THR A 168 17.95 -2.17 -6.56
N THR A 169 17.79 -2.47 -7.84
CA THR A 169 17.93 -3.81 -8.39
C THR A 169 18.52 -3.64 -9.78
N PRO A 170 19.17 -4.67 -10.34
CA PRO A 170 19.53 -4.69 -11.76
C PRO A 170 18.27 -4.74 -12.65
N LEU A 171 17.14 -4.13 -12.27
CA LEU A 171 15.85 -4.13 -12.99
C LEU A 171 15.87 -3.30 -14.29
N ALA A 172 16.95 -2.58 -14.62
CA ALA A 172 17.18 -2.15 -15.99
C ALA A 172 17.18 -3.36 -16.96
N SER A 173 17.52 -4.56 -16.49
CA SER A 173 17.46 -5.81 -17.27
C SER A 173 16.09 -6.48 -17.29
N ASN A 174 15.12 -6.03 -16.49
CA ASN A 174 13.81 -6.70 -16.31
C ASN A 174 12.63 -5.79 -16.68
N PHE A 175 12.83 -4.48 -16.81
CA PHE A 175 11.86 -3.60 -17.46
C PHE A 175 11.93 -3.69 -18.99
N MET A 176 13.08 -4.12 -19.52
CA MET A 176 13.21 -4.44 -20.94
C MET A 176 13.18 -5.97 -21.07
N PRO A 177 12.19 -6.55 -21.76
CA PRO A 177 12.25 -7.97 -22.10
C PRO A 177 13.56 -8.25 -22.84
N SER A 178 14.14 -9.43 -22.62
CA SER A 178 15.43 -9.87 -23.20
C SER A 178 15.50 -9.79 -24.74
N SER A 179 14.38 -9.52 -25.42
CA SER A 179 14.25 -9.24 -26.85
C SER A 179 14.66 -7.83 -27.28
N VAL A 180 14.73 -6.85 -26.36
CA VAL A 180 15.07 -5.43 -26.64
C VAL A 180 16.53 -5.10 -26.31
N VAL A 181 17.29 -6.07 -25.79
CA VAL A 181 18.70 -5.91 -25.37
C VAL A 181 19.67 -5.87 -26.57
N HIS A 182 19.20 -6.14 -27.79
CA HIS A 182 19.99 -5.94 -29.00
C HIS A 182 19.86 -4.50 -29.52
N SER A 183 20.74 -3.63 -29.03
CA SER A 183 21.21 -2.40 -29.71
C SER A 183 20.22 -1.23 -29.81
N TRP A 184 19.74 -0.66 -28.69
CA TRP A 184 18.98 0.61 -28.75
C TRP A 184 19.35 1.60 -27.65
N LEU A 185 19.42 2.87 -28.04
CA LEU A 185 19.69 4.05 -27.21
C LEU A 185 18.38 4.52 -26.58
N CYS A 186 18.17 4.31 -25.27
CA CYS A 186 17.04 4.90 -24.55
C CYS A 186 17.52 6.16 -23.82
N MET A 187 16.89 7.31 -24.10
CA MET A 187 17.08 8.53 -23.32
C MET A 187 16.08 8.58 -22.17
N LEU A 188 16.59 8.59 -20.95
CA LEU A 188 15.84 8.75 -19.71
C LEU A 188 15.98 10.19 -19.25
N TYR A 189 14.89 10.94 -19.11
CA TYR A 189 14.94 12.28 -18.54
C TYR A 189 14.33 12.27 -17.14
N ASN A 190 15.14 12.68 -16.16
CA ASN A 190 14.72 12.83 -14.77
C ASN A 190 14.29 14.28 -14.52
N LYS A 191 12.99 14.48 -14.31
CA LYS A 191 12.42 15.81 -14.05
C LYS A 191 12.84 16.40 -12.70
N SER A 192 13.09 15.57 -11.69
CA SER A 192 13.45 16.02 -10.33
C SER A 192 14.87 16.60 -10.27
N ILE A 193 15.80 16.04 -11.05
CA ILE A 193 17.22 16.43 -11.08
C ILE A 193 17.54 17.29 -12.32
N ASN A 194 16.57 17.47 -13.22
CA ASN A 194 16.74 18.14 -14.52
C ASN A 194 17.94 17.60 -15.33
N SER A 195 18.12 16.28 -15.32
CA SER A 195 19.24 15.59 -15.96
C SER A 195 18.71 14.60 -17.01
N ILE A 196 19.38 14.58 -18.16
CA ILE A 196 19.17 13.60 -19.22
C ILE A 196 20.24 12.52 -19.03
N THR A 197 19.81 11.28 -18.81
CA THR A 197 20.70 10.10 -18.80
C THR A 197 20.44 9.30 -20.07
N ALA A 198 21.44 9.22 -20.95
CA ALA A 198 21.41 8.26 -22.05
C ALA A 198 21.93 6.91 -21.54
N CYS A 199 21.11 5.85 -21.62
CA CYS A 199 21.57 4.49 -21.36
C CYS A 199 21.86 3.79 -22.69
N LEU A 200 23.14 3.49 -22.94
CA LEU A 200 23.57 2.54 -23.96
C LEU A 200 23.76 1.17 -23.29
N LEU A 201 22.86 0.23 -23.54
CA LEU A 201 23.03 -1.17 -23.14
C LEU A 201 23.90 -1.88 -24.20
N GLY A 202 25.19 -2.01 -23.92
CA GLY A 202 26.11 -2.82 -24.72
C GLY A 202 26.02 -4.33 -24.36
N PRO A 203 26.56 -5.22 -25.21
CA PRO A 203 26.53 -6.67 -25.00
C PRO A 203 27.29 -7.15 -23.75
N SER A 204 28.11 -6.29 -23.15
CA SER A 204 28.62 -6.42 -21.79
C SER A 204 27.84 -5.46 -20.89
N THR A 205 27.30 -5.98 -19.78
CA THR A 205 26.50 -5.30 -18.76
C THR A 205 27.21 -4.11 -18.08
N GLU A 206 27.55 -3.08 -18.85
CA GLU A 206 28.04 -1.79 -18.36
C GLU A 206 27.01 -0.73 -18.72
N ILE A 207 26.37 -0.19 -17.69
CA ILE A 207 25.50 0.98 -17.81
C ILE A 207 26.43 2.19 -17.92
N ASN A 208 26.74 2.62 -19.15
CA ASN A 208 27.47 3.87 -19.36
C ASN A 208 26.48 5.04 -19.23
N VAL A 209 26.52 5.69 -18.06
CA VAL A 209 25.79 6.94 -17.78
C VAL A 209 26.56 8.08 -18.46
N PHE A 210 26.07 8.55 -19.61
CA PHE A 210 26.53 9.81 -20.18
C PHE A 210 25.73 10.95 -19.56
N ASN A 211 26.45 11.85 -18.88
CA ASN A 211 25.94 13.06 -18.23
C ASN A 211 26.12 14.26 -19.16
#